data_AF-X1ET53-F1
#
_entry.id   AF-X1ET53-F1
#
_cell.length_a   1.000
_cell.length_b   1.000
_cell.length_c   1.000
_cell.angle_alpha   90.00
_cell.angle_beta   90.00
_cell.angle_gamma   90.00
#
_symmetry.space_group_name_H-M   'P 1'
#
loop_
_entity.id
_entity.type
_entity.pdbx_description
1 polymer ?
#
loop_
_entity_poly.entity_id
_entity_poly.type
_entity_poly.pdbx_seq_one_letter_code
_entity_poly.pdbx_strand_id
1 'polypeptide(L)'
;TYENQVLPIKIFKHFIDRACNIVVRDCPCRVVNECEDHEESLGCMMMGASTIGMAMPKDNKGRVVTKEEAIEHVRLSVENGLVPILGRLTMEAEGYDVQDTEHFLSCCFCCACCCINGKVASNVS
;
A
#
# COMPACT_ATOMS: atom_id res chain seq x y z
N THR A 1 9.53 -3.57 24.05
CA THR A 1 8.88 -3.32 22.75
C THR A 1 9.96 -3.24 21.70
N TYR A 2 9.95 -4.14 20.71
CA TYR A 2 10.89 -4.09 19.59
C TYR A 2 10.44 -2.97 18.65
N GLU A 3 11.27 -1.95 18.42
CA GLU A 3 10.95 -0.84 17.51
C GLU A 3 10.95 -1.35 16.06
N ASN A 4 9.76 -1.67 15.56
CA ASN A 4 9.53 -2.13 14.18
C ASN A 4 9.56 -1.00 13.15
N GLN A 5 9.97 0.23 13.47
CA GLN A 5 9.85 1.34 12.51
C GLN A 5 11.01 1.39 11.51
N VAL A 6 12.21 0.97 11.89
CA VAL A 6 13.41 1.10 11.02
C VAL A 6 13.42 0.06 9.88
N LEU A 7 12.96 -1.17 10.13
CA LEU A 7 13.07 -2.26 9.16
C LEU A 7 12.09 -2.11 7.98
N PRO A 8 10.79 -1.85 8.17
CA PRO A 8 9.85 -1.61 7.08
C PRO A 8 10.34 -0.48 6.18
N ILE A 9 10.68 0.68 6.73
CA ILE A 9 11.13 1.83 5.93
C ILE A 9 12.33 1.44 5.03
N LYS A 10 13.31 0.69 5.55
CA LYS A 10 14.46 0.22 4.77
C LYS A 10 14.07 -0.76 3.65
N ILE A 11 13.19 -1.71 3.95
CA ILE A 11 12.69 -2.68 2.95
C ILE A 11 11.92 -1.95 1.85
N PHE A 12 10.97 -1.09 2.22
CA PHE A 12 10.20 -0.30 1.29
C PHE A 12 11.07 0.59 0.41
N LYS A 13 12.04 1.29 1.01
CA LYS A 13 13.01 2.10 0.27
C LYS A 13 13.74 1.29 -0.80
N HIS A 14 14.15 0.04 -0.50
CA HIS A 14 14.81 -0.82 -1.47
C HIS A 14 13.96 -1.04 -2.74
N PHE A 15 12.66 -1.29 -2.60
CA PHE A 15 11.76 -1.52 -3.73
C PHE A 15 11.36 -0.21 -4.42
N ILE A 16 11.06 0.84 -3.67
CA ILE A 16 10.74 2.18 -4.18
C ILE A 16 11.88 2.72 -5.05
N ASP A 17 13.13 2.58 -4.59
CA ASP A 17 14.30 3.05 -5.34
C ASP A 17 14.45 2.36 -6.71
N ARG A 18 13.92 1.15 -6.87
CA ARG A 18 13.97 0.33 -8.09
C ARG A 18 12.72 0.45 -8.97
N ALA A 19 11.62 0.96 -8.42
CA ALA A 19 10.38 1.10 -9.17
C ALA A 19 10.54 2.17 -10.27
N CYS A 20 10.07 1.85 -11.48
CA CYS A 20 9.99 2.80 -12.59
C CYS A 20 8.71 3.64 -12.58
N ASN A 21 7.65 3.15 -11.93
CA ASN A 21 6.40 3.85 -11.72
C ASN A 21 5.83 3.43 -10.35
N ILE A 22 5.18 4.37 -9.67
CA ILE A 22 4.58 4.16 -8.35
C ILE A 22 3.23 4.84 -8.33
N VAL A 23 2.22 4.10 -7.89
CA VAL A 23 0.87 4.61 -7.74
C VAL A 23 0.43 4.41 -6.30
N VAL A 24 -0.16 5.43 -5.70
CA VAL A 24 -0.84 5.34 -4.40
C VAL A 24 -2.34 5.51 -4.61
N ARG A 25 -3.14 4.76 -3.87
CA ARG A 25 -4.62 4.81 -3.88
C ARG A 25 -5.18 4.84 -2.48
N ASP A 26 -6.43 5.29 -2.37
CA ASP A 26 -7.17 5.22 -1.12
C ASP A 26 -7.37 3.76 -0.69
N CYS A 27 -7.42 3.51 0.62
CA CYS A 27 -7.62 2.17 1.16
C CYS A 27 -9.08 1.74 0.97
N PRO A 28 -9.37 0.74 0.12
CA PRO A 28 -10.75 0.32 -0.13
C PRO A 28 -11.42 -0.24 1.13
N CYS A 29 -10.67 -0.90 2.01
CA CYS A 29 -11.21 -1.39 3.27
C CYS A 29 -11.67 -0.25 4.19
N ARG A 30 -10.97 0.89 4.20
CA ARG A 30 -11.35 2.04 5.04
C ARG A 30 -12.56 2.77 4.48
N VAL A 31 -12.58 2.97 3.15
CA VAL A 31 -13.72 3.58 2.45
C VAL A 31 -15.00 2.76 2.70
N VAL A 32 -14.95 1.44 2.48
CA VAL A 32 -16.14 0.59 2.64
C VAL A 32 -16.63 0.48 4.07
N ASN A 33 -15.73 0.56 5.06
CA ASN A 33 -16.09 0.45 6.48
C ASN A 33 -16.23 1.82 7.17
N GLU A 34 -16.18 2.93 6.41
CA GLU A 34 -16.26 4.30 6.95
C GLU A 34 -15.32 4.52 8.15
N CYS A 35 -14.05 4.16 7.97
CA CYS A 35 -13.07 4.12 9.05
C CYS A 35 -12.84 5.49 9.71
N GLU A 36 -13.13 5.59 11.01
CA GLU A 36 -12.91 6.82 11.79
C GLU A 36 -11.50 6.93 12.39
N ASP A 37 -10.76 5.80 12.49
CA ASP A 37 -9.47 5.74 13.18
C ASP A 37 -8.27 6.15 12.30
N HIS A 38 -8.40 6.03 10.99
CA HIS A 38 -7.30 6.14 10.04
C HIS A 38 -7.76 6.75 8.73
N GLU A 39 -6.95 7.63 8.13
CA GLU A 39 -7.30 8.27 6.87
C GLU A 39 -7.36 7.27 5.71
N GLU A 40 -8.36 7.42 4.84
CA GLU A 40 -8.48 6.64 3.60
C GLU A 40 -7.27 6.83 2.68
N SER A 41 -6.70 8.04 2.68
CA SER A 41 -5.56 8.47 1.87
C SER A 41 -4.29 7.66 2.12
N LEU A 42 -4.11 7.13 3.34
CA LEU A 42 -3.00 6.25 3.73
C LEU A 42 -3.22 4.81 3.23
N GLY A 43 -3.57 4.68 1.96
CA GLY A 43 -3.94 3.43 1.33
C GLY A 43 -2.83 2.78 0.50
N CYS A 44 -3.22 1.85 -0.35
CA CYS A 44 -2.30 0.92 -1.00
C CYS A 44 -1.34 1.61 -1.97
N MET A 45 -0.15 1.04 -2.12
CA MET A 45 0.89 1.48 -3.04
C MET A 45 1.24 0.34 -4.00
N MET A 46 1.19 0.62 -5.30
CA MET A 46 1.52 -0.32 -6.36
C MET A 46 2.77 0.18 -7.08
N MET A 47 3.71 -0.70 -7.35
CA MET A 47 5.03 -0.39 -7.90
C MET A 47 5.38 -1.29 -9.08
N GLY A 48 6.12 -0.73 -10.04
CA GLY A 48 6.71 -1.48 -11.15
C GLY A 48 6.07 -1.17 -12.50
N ALA A 49 6.65 -1.74 -13.56
CA ALA A 49 6.32 -1.39 -14.94
C ALA A 49 4.85 -1.68 -15.29
N SER A 50 4.27 -2.73 -14.71
CA SER A 50 2.86 -3.10 -14.94
C SER A 50 1.89 -2.04 -14.41
N THR A 51 2.32 -1.13 -13.54
CA THR A 51 1.46 -0.05 -13.02
C THR A 51 1.33 1.15 -13.96
N ILE A 52 2.11 1.20 -15.04
CA ILE A 52 2.03 2.27 -16.05
C ILE A 52 0.71 2.14 -16.80
N GLY A 53 -0.10 3.20 -16.77
CA GLY A 53 -1.41 3.20 -17.42
C GLY A 53 -2.50 2.43 -16.65
N MET A 54 -2.24 2.02 -15.40
CA MET A 54 -3.25 1.44 -14.54
C MET A 54 -4.47 2.36 -14.42
N ALA A 55 -5.66 1.77 -14.52
CA ALA A 55 -6.91 2.52 -14.43
C ALA A 55 -7.09 3.14 -13.04
N MET A 56 -7.54 4.39 -13.03
CA MET A 56 -7.78 5.17 -11.82
C MET A 56 -9.25 5.57 -11.81
N PRO A 57 -10.13 4.74 -11.21
CA PRO A 57 -11.56 5.03 -11.10
C PRO A 57 -11.78 6.38 -10.43
N LYS A 58 -12.78 7.15 -10.86
CA LYS A 58 -13.02 8.53 -10.34
C LYS A 58 -13.34 8.56 -8.84
N ASP A 59 -13.89 7.47 -8.34
CA ASP A 59 -14.27 7.19 -6.95
C ASP A 59 -13.09 6.76 -6.07
N ASN A 60 -11.92 6.44 -6.65
CA ASN A 60 -10.70 6.16 -5.92
C ASN A 60 -9.63 7.19 -6.29
N LYS A 61 -9.17 8.02 -5.34
CA LYS A 61 -8.26 9.15 -5.60
C LYS A 61 -6.82 8.71 -5.78
N GLY A 62 -6.63 7.78 -6.70
CA GLY A 62 -5.30 7.30 -6.98
C GLY A 62 -4.45 8.34 -7.71
N ARG A 63 -3.15 8.32 -7.44
CA ARG A 63 -2.17 9.24 -8.03
C ARG A 63 -0.84 8.55 -8.29
N VAL A 64 -0.17 8.96 -9.36
CA VAL A 64 1.25 8.64 -9.56
C VAL A 64 2.06 9.50 -8.60
N VAL A 65 3.06 8.91 -7.96
CA VAL A 65 3.84 9.58 -6.91
C VAL A 65 5.33 9.52 -7.21
N THR A 66 6.08 10.49 -6.70
CA THR A 66 7.55 10.42 -6.72
C THR A 66 8.06 9.37 -5.72
N LYS A 67 9.35 9.02 -5.81
CA LYS A 67 9.97 8.11 -4.85
C LYS A 67 10.01 8.72 -3.46
N GLU A 68 10.23 10.03 -3.37
CA GLU A 68 10.23 10.78 -2.12
C GLU A 68 8.84 10.77 -1.48
N GLU A 69 7.80 11.00 -2.27
CA GLU A 69 6.40 10.92 -1.80
C GLU A 69 6.02 9.50 -1.37
N ALA A 70 6.50 8.47 -2.07
CA ALA A 70 6.27 7.08 -1.71
C ALA A 70 6.95 6.69 -0.38
N ILE A 71 8.18 7.13 -0.16
CA ILE A 71 8.90 6.91 1.10
C ILE A 71 8.18 7.62 2.24
N GLU A 72 7.74 8.86 2.00
CA GLU A 72 6.98 9.62 2.99
C GLU A 72 5.64 8.96 3.32
N HIS A 73 4.95 8.42 2.31
CA HIS A 73 3.71 7.66 2.50
C HIS A 73 3.90 6.43 3.40
N VAL A 74 5.01 5.70 3.24
CA VAL A 74 5.38 4.58 4.12
C VAL A 74 5.64 5.07 5.53
N ARG A 75 6.40 6.16 5.69
CA ARG A 75 6.72 6.75 7.00
C ARG A 75 5.45 7.13 7.76
N LEU A 76 4.57 7.91 7.11
CA LEU A 76 3.29 8.33 7.68
C LEU A 76 2.41 7.14 8.06
N SER A 77 2.36 6.11 7.21
CA SER A 77 1.57 4.91 7.48
C SER A 77 2.06 4.15 8.73
N VAL A 78 3.38 3.96 8.85
CA VAL A 78 3.99 3.29 10.00
C VAL A 78 3.83 4.10 11.29
N GLU A 79 3.97 5.42 11.22
CA GLU A 79 3.73 6.32 12.37
C GLU A 79 2.27 6.36 12.80
N ASN A 80 1.35 6.19 11.86
CA ASN A 80 -0.08 6.06 12.12
C ASN A 80 -0.47 4.68 12.69
N GLY A 81 0.49 3.79 12.93
CA GLY A 81 0.28 2.46 13.51
C GLY A 81 -0.26 1.42 12.51
N LEU A 82 -0.23 1.72 11.21
CA LEU A 82 -0.65 0.79 10.17
C LEU A 82 0.40 -0.28 9.95
N VAL A 83 -0.05 -1.50 9.66
CA VAL A 83 0.80 -2.65 9.36
C VAL A 83 1.10 -2.67 7.86
N PRO A 84 2.36 -2.42 7.42
CA PRO A 84 2.72 -2.53 6.02
C PRO A 84 2.80 -4.00 5.61
N ILE A 85 2.10 -4.35 4.55
CA ILE A 85 2.09 -5.71 3.98
C ILE A 85 2.54 -5.59 2.55
N LEU A 86 3.74 -6.09 2.28
CA LEU A 86 4.38 -6.07 0.97
C LEU A 86 4.28 -7.46 0.33
N GLY A 87 3.81 -7.54 -0.90
CA GLY A 87 3.74 -8.81 -1.62
C GLY A 87 3.43 -8.65 -3.10
N ARG A 88 3.59 -9.74 -3.84
CA ARG A 88 3.06 -9.87 -5.19
C ARG A 88 1.86 -10.81 -5.11
N LEU A 89 0.68 -10.28 -5.41
CA LEU A 89 -0.56 -11.02 -5.49
C LEU A 89 -1.14 -10.84 -6.90
N THR A 90 -1.09 -11.88 -7.72
CA THR A 90 -1.61 -11.83 -9.10
C THR A 90 -3.10 -11.45 -9.13
N MET A 91 -3.87 -11.94 -8.16
CA MET A 91 -5.28 -11.54 -7.99
C MET A 91 -5.46 -10.04 -7.73
N GLU A 92 -4.49 -9.38 -7.09
CA GLU A 92 -4.56 -7.94 -6.84
C GLU A 92 -4.30 -7.16 -8.13
N ALA A 93 -3.34 -7.60 -8.95
CA ALA A 93 -3.11 -7.01 -10.27
C ALA A 93 -4.37 -7.13 -11.15
N GLU A 94 -4.98 -8.32 -11.19
CA GLU A 94 -6.24 -8.55 -11.92
C GLU A 94 -7.39 -7.67 -11.40
N GLY A 95 -7.50 -7.52 -10.07
CA GLY A 95 -8.51 -6.65 -9.44
C GLY A 95 -8.34 -5.16 -9.80
N TYR A 96 -7.17 -4.76 -10.28
CA TYR A 96 -6.88 -3.42 -10.76
C TYR A 96 -6.82 -3.30 -12.28
N ASP A 97 -7.28 -4.34 -13.00
CA ASP A 97 -7.23 -4.44 -14.46
C ASP A 97 -5.82 -4.22 -15.02
N VAL A 98 -4.81 -4.65 -14.23
CA VAL A 98 -3.41 -4.63 -14.61
C VAL A 98 -3.03 -6.02 -15.09
N GLN A 99 -2.51 -6.11 -16.33
CA GLN A 99 -1.87 -7.34 -16.77
C GLN A 99 -0.59 -7.58 -15.97
N ASP A 100 -0.57 -8.65 -15.18
CA ASP A 100 0.59 -9.06 -14.39
C ASP A 100 1.70 -9.58 -15.31
N THR A 101 2.63 -8.70 -15.67
CA THR A 101 3.81 -9.01 -16.49
C THR A 101 5.04 -9.35 -15.63
N GLU A 102 4.85 -9.88 -14.42
CA GLU A 102 5.89 -10.14 -13.41
C GLU A 102 6.54 -8.88 -12.81
N HIS A 103 6.11 -7.70 -13.26
CA HIS A 103 6.63 -6.40 -12.83
C HIS A 103 5.59 -5.59 -12.04
N PHE A 104 4.79 -6.29 -11.24
CA PHE A 104 3.81 -5.74 -10.31
C PHE A 104 4.15 -6.12 -8.87
N LEU A 105 4.36 -5.12 -8.02
CA LEU A 105 4.53 -5.28 -6.59
C LEU A 105 3.51 -4.39 -5.87
N SER A 106 2.74 -4.96 -4.96
CA SER A 106 1.75 -4.23 -4.19
C SER A 106 2.12 -4.15 -2.71
N CYS A 107 1.66 -3.09 -2.09
CA CYS A 107 1.72 -2.88 -0.67
C CYS A 107 0.39 -2.36 -0.15
N CYS A 108 -0.11 -2.97 0.92
CA CYS A 108 -1.22 -2.47 1.70
C CYS A 108 -0.71 -1.96 3.05
N PHE A 109 -1.21 -0.81 3.51
CA PHE A 109 -0.99 -0.34 4.88
C PHE A 109 -2.24 -0.60 5.69
N CYS A 110 -2.32 -1.79 6.28
CA CYS A 110 -3.54 -2.33 6.87
C CYS A 110 -3.73 -1.85 8.31
N CYS A 111 -4.94 -1.39 8.65
CA CYS A 111 -5.37 -1.19 10.03
C CYS A 111 -5.99 -2.46 10.61
N ALA A 112 -5.97 -2.60 11.93
CA ALA A 112 -6.59 -3.72 12.65
C ALA A 112 -8.13 -3.64 12.67
N CYS A 113 -8.73 -2.46 12.48
CA CYS A 113 -10.19 -2.29 12.55
C CYS A 113 -10.92 -2.73 11.28
N CYS A 114 -10.43 -2.35 10.09
CA CYS A 114 -11.15 -2.58 8.83
C CYS A 114 -10.62 -3.76 8.01
N CYS A 115 -9.30 -3.98 7.99
CA CYS A 115 -8.69 -4.93 7.06
C CYS A 115 -8.52 -6.32 7.66
N ILE A 116 -8.90 -7.37 6.93
CA ILE A 116 -8.70 -8.76 7.37
C ILE A 116 -7.21 -9.07 7.62
N ASN A 117 -6.32 -8.60 6.76
CA ASN A 117 -4.89 -8.82 6.93
C ASN A 117 -4.35 -8.08 8.16
N GLY A 118 -4.85 -6.87 8.43
CA GLY A 118 -4.50 -6.12 9.64
C GLY A 118 -5.00 -6.80 10.91
N LYS A 119 -6.23 -7.32 10.90
CA LYS A 119 -6.79 -8.14 12.00
C LYS A 119 -5.93 -9.36 12.29
N VAL A 120 -5.61 -10.13 11.25
CA VAL A 120 -4.78 -11.33 11.37
C VAL A 120 -3.39 -10.96 11.88
N ALA A 121 -2.72 -9.98 11.27
CA ALA A 121 -1.37 -9.59 11.68
C ALA A 121 -1.30 -9.05 13.13
N SER A 122 -2.35 -8.40 13.61
CA SER A 122 -2.41 -7.86 14.98
C SER A 122 -2.71 -8.93 16.03
N ASN A 123 -3.41 -10.01 15.65
CA ASN A 123 -3.78 -11.11 16.54
C ASN A 123 -2.69 -12.19 16.71
N VAL A 124 -1.53 -12.04 16.06
CA VAL A 124 -0.38 -12.97 16.16
C VAL A 124 0.61 -12.50 17.26
N SER A 125 0.15 -11.70 18.22
CA SER A 125 0.95 -11.22 19.36
C SER A 125 0.75 -12.03 20.64
#